data_AF-A0A358N4A2-F1
#
_entry.id   AF-A0A358N4A2-F1
#
_cell.length_a   1.000
_cell.length_b   1.000
_cell.length_c   1.000
_cell.angle_alpha   90.00
_cell.angle_beta   90.00
_cell.angle_gamma   90.00
#
_symmetry.space_group_name_H-M   'P 1'
#
loop_
_entity.id
_entity.type
_entity.pdbx_description
1 polymer ?
#
loop_
_entity_poly.entity_id
_entity_poly.type
_entity_poly.pdbx_seq_one_letter_code
_entity_poly.pdbx_strand_id
1 'polypeptide(L)'
;MVRGLSLEFMSKQYYVKRAGRISGPFSGSEVKSGIKTGKLMEQDLISLSKDGPWRTLKGVFKKIRAAEKKLLLNVCEACGESNSPKSKICRHCGQPCSSHE
;
A
#
# COMPACT_ATOMS: atom_id res chain seq x y z
N MET A 1 -6.67 -16.27 -3.59
CA MET A 1 -7.54 -15.13 -3.98
C MET A 1 -7.07 -13.85 -3.26
N VAL A 2 -6.19 -13.05 -3.88
CA VAL A 2 -5.70 -11.77 -3.32
C VAL A 2 -6.67 -10.63 -3.65
N ARG A 3 -7.85 -10.64 -3.05
CA ARG A 3 -8.83 -9.54 -3.18
C ARG A 3 -8.82 -8.68 -1.92
N GLY A 4 -8.69 -7.36 -2.08
CA GLY A 4 -9.04 -6.42 -1.02
C GLY A 4 -8.29 -5.10 -1.08
N LEU A 5 -7.09 -5.04 -0.49
CA LEU A 5 -6.55 -3.74 -0.07
C LEU A 5 -6.00 -2.83 -1.18
N SER A 6 -5.42 -3.37 -2.26
CA SER A 6 -4.78 -2.54 -3.29
C SER A 6 -5.78 -1.97 -4.31
N LEU A 7 -6.82 -2.72 -4.66
CA LEU A 7 -7.88 -2.27 -5.59
C LEU A 7 -8.73 -1.16 -4.97
N GLU A 8 -9.09 -1.28 -3.69
CA GLU A 8 -9.86 -0.23 -3.00
C GLU A 8 -9.13 1.10 -2.94
N PHE A 9 -7.81 1.11 -2.74
CA PHE A 9 -7.05 2.36 -2.75
C PHE A 9 -6.99 2.95 -4.16
N MET A 10 -6.86 2.12 -5.20
CA MET A 10 -6.76 2.56 -6.60
C MET A 10 -8.10 3.05 -7.18
N SER A 11 -9.22 2.49 -6.74
CA SER A 11 -10.58 2.88 -7.17
C SER A 11 -11.14 4.08 -6.40
N LYS A 12 -10.47 4.52 -5.33
CA LYS A 12 -10.88 5.70 -4.55
C LYS A 12 -10.30 6.99 -5.15
N GLN A 13 -11.07 8.05 -5.03
CA GLN A 13 -10.71 9.40 -5.41
C GLN A 13 -10.17 10.16 -4.20
N TYR A 14 -9.09 10.92 -4.39
CA TYR A 14 -8.39 11.63 -3.34
C TYR A 14 -8.23 13.10 -3.67
N TYR A 15 -8.35 13.94 -2.65
CA TYR A 15 -8.05 15.36 -2.71
C TYR A 15 -6.73 15.60 -2.00
N VAL A 16 -5.86 16.40 -2.62
CA VAL A 16 -4.58 16.80 -2.04
C VAL A 16 -4.63 18.29 -1.72
N LYS A 17 -4.29 18.65 -0.49
CA LYS A 17 -4.19 20.05 -0.03
C LYS A 17 -2.73 20.43 0.17
N ARG A 18 -2.30 21.49 -0.53
CA ARG A 18 -0.95 22.07 -0.45
C ARG A 18 -1.04 23.59 -0.37
N ALA A 19 -0.36 24.18 0.61
CA ALA A 19 -0.31 25.64 0.80
C ALA A 19 -1.70 26.32 0.74
N GLY A 20 -2.70 25.69 1.35
CA GLY A 20 -4.08 26.19 1.37
C GLY A 20 -4.93 25.90 0.13
N ARG A 21 -4.33 25.45 -0.99
CA ARG A 21 -5.06 25.05 -2.21
C ARG A 21 -5.42 23.57 -2.18
N ILE A 22 -6.64 23.24 -2.58
CA ILE A 22 -7.13 21.86 -2.71
C ILE A 22 -7.14 21.51 -4.20
N SER A 23 -6.47 20.41 -4.55
CA SER A 23 -6.42 19.85 -5.89
C SER A 23 -7.02 18.44 -5.89
N GLY A 24 -7.69 18.08 -6.97
CA GLY A 24 -8.31 16.76 -7.16
C GLY A 24 -9.71 16.86 -7.77
N PRO A 25 -10.44 15.74 -7.89
CA PRO A 25 -10.07 14.41 -7.40
C PRO A 25 -8.94 13.76 -8.22
N PHE A 26 -8.01 13.10 -7.53
CA PHE A 26 -6.96 12.26 -8.10
C PHE A 26 -7.25 10.79 -7.83
N SER A 27 -6.91 9.93 -8.78
CA SER A 27 -6.97 8.48 -8.60
C SER A 27 -5.87 8.00 -7.64
N GLY A 28 -6.08 6.87 -6.95
CA GLY A 28 -5.04 6.27 -6.11
C GLY A 28 -3.71 6.02 -6.86
N SER A 29 -3.79 5.70 -8.16
CA SER A 29 -2.65 5.56 -9.07
C SER A 29 -1.89 6.87 -9.28
N GLU A 30 -2.59 7.98 -9.44
CA GLU A 30 -2.01 9.32 -9.63
C GLU A 30 -1.35 9.81 -8.35
N VAL A 31 -1.98 9.56 -7.20
CA VAL A 31 -1.38 9.85 -5.89
C VAL A 31 -0.12 9.02 -5.71
N LYS A 32 -0.15 7.71 -5.99
CA LYS A 32 1.03 6.83 -5.89
C LYS A 32 2.14 7.29 -6.84
N SER A 33 1.80 7.69 -8.07
CA SER A 33 2.75 8.20 -9.05
C SER A 33 3.33 9.55 -8.62
N GLY A 34 2.49 10.47 -8.13
CA GLY A 34 2.92 11.77 -7.63
C GLY A 34 3.85 11.65 -6.42
N ILE A 35 3.58 10.68 -5.55
CA ILE A 35 4.47 10.27 -4.47
C ILE A 35 5.81 9.77 -5.03
N LYS A 36 5.79 8.81 -5.97
CA LYS A 36 6.99 8.15 -6.49
C LYS A 36 7.90 9.12 -7.26
N THR A 37 7.30 10.07 -7.96
CA THR A 37 8.00 11.09 -8.75
C THR A 37 8.46 12.30 -7.93
N GLY A 38 8.15 12.34 -6.62
CA GLY A 38 8.46 13.49 -5.77
C GLY A 38 7.57 14.72 -6.03
N LYS A 39 6.58 14.62 -6.91
CA LYS A 39 5.58 15.67 -7.16
C LYS A 39 4.71 15.91 -5.92
N LEU A 40 4.48 14.88 -5.10
CA LEU A 40 3.78 14.93 -3.83
C LEU A 40 4.78 14.68 -2.69
N MET A 41 4.80 15.59 -1.72
CA MET A 41 5.71 15.59 -0.58
C MET A 41 5.06 14.96 0.65
N GLU A 42 5.85 14.43 1.58
CA GLU A 42 5.33 13.82 2.82
C GLU A 42 4.47 14.76 3.68
N GLN A 43 4.74 16.07 3.57
CA GLN A 43 4.02 17.16 4.26
C GLN A 43 2.70 17.54 3.59
N ASP A 44 2.47 17.12 2.35
CA ASP A 44 1.19 17.37 1.68
C ASP A 44 0.08 16.61 2.41
N LEU A 45 -1.11 17.22 2.40
CA LEU A 45 -2.29 16.66 3.01
C LEU A 45 -3.13 15.95 1.94
N ILE A 46 -3.72 14.81 2.31
CA ILE A 46 -4.61 14.02 1.48
C ILE A 46 -5.90 13.71 2.23
N SER A 47 -7.02 13.64 1.51
CA SER A 47 -8.33 13.29 2.04
C SER A 47 -9.14 12.55 0.98
N LEU A 48 -10.14 11.76 1.42
CA LEU A 48 -11.15 11.17 0.54
C LEU A 48 -12.28 12.14 0.20
N SER A 49 -12.33 13.29 0.89
CA SER A 49 -13.32 14.34 0.70
C SER A 49 -12.66 15.71 0.61
N LYS A 50 -13.29 16.64 -0.13
CA LYS A 50 -12.82 18.01 -0.33
C LYS A 50 -12.77 18.82 0.97
N ASP A 51 -13.54 18.45 1.98
CA ASP A 51 -13.62 19.16 3.26
C ASP A 51 -12.70 18.57 4.34
N GLY A 52 -12.07 17.42 4.06
CA GLY A 52 -11.33 16.63 5.03
C GLY A 52 -12.10 15.42 5.53
N PRO A 53 -11.59 14.67 6.52
CA PRO A 53 -10.41 14.96 7.33
C PRO A 53 -9.09 14.84 6.57
N TRP A 54 -8.24 15.84 6.71
CA TRP A 54 -6.93 15.90 6.08
C TRP A 54 -5.90 15.05 6.82
N ARG A 55 -5.16 14.23 6.09
CA ARG A 55 -4.08 13.38 6.63
C ARG A 55 -2.79 13.67 5.90
N THR A 56 -1.65 13.65 6.57
CA THR A 56 -0.37 13.79 5.88
C THR A 56 -0.08 12.57 5.03
N LEU A 57 0.54 12.78 3.86
CA LEU A 57 0.98 11.67 3.02
C LEU A 57 1.96 10.77 3.77
N LYS A 58 2.79 11.29 4.69
CA LYS A 58 3.69 10.51 5.56
C LYS A 58 3.02 9.27 6.19
N GLY A 59 1.80 9.44 6.72
CA GLY A 59 1.03 8.33 7.29
C GLY A 59 0.55 7.31 6.25
N VAL A 60 0.27 7.78 5.03
CA VAL A 60 -0.13 6.96 3.89
C VAL A 60 1.06 6.16 3.35
N PHE A 61 2.23 6.78 3.20
CA PHE A 61 3.49 6.10 2.85
C PHE A 61 3.77 4.92 3.78
N LYS A 62 3.66 5.13 5.09
CA LYS A 62 3.90 4.08 6.09
C LYS A 62 2.91 2.92 5.95
N LYS A 63 1.63 3.21 5.66
CA LYS A 63 0.61 2.18 5.43
C LYS A 63 0.79 1.44 4.12
N ILE A 64 1.13 2.13 3.02
CA ILE A 64 1.41 1.50 1.73
C ILE A 64 2.61 0.56 1.87
N ARG A 65 3.74 1.02 2.42
CA ARG A 65 4.92 0.17 2.64
C ARG A 65 4.65 -1.00 3.58
N ALA A 66 3.89 -0.80 4.66
CA ALA A 66 3.52 -1.88 5.57
C ALA A 66 2.59 -2.91 4.91
N ALA A 67 1.64 -2.46 4.09
CA ALA A 67 0.77 -3.34 3.31
C ALA A 67 1.57 -4.12 2.25
N GLU A 68 2.48 -3.46 1.53
CA GLU A 68 3.34 -4.08 0.51
C GLU A 68 4.28 -5.12 1.13
N LYS A 69 4.92 -4.80 2.26
CA LYS A 69 5.75 -5.75 3.03
C LYS A 69 4.93 -6.95 3.52
N LYS A 70 3.69 -6.71 3.97
CA LYS A 70 2.78 -7.79 4.39
C LYS A 70 2.32 -8.67 3.23
N LEU A 71 2.23 -8.11 2.02
CA LEU A 71 1.86 -8.84 0.80
C LEU A 71 3.01 -9.70 0.25
N LEU A 72 4.25 -9.21 0.32
CA LEU A 72 5.43 -9.93 -0.17
C LEU A 72 5.91 -11.07 0.73
N LEU A 73 5.45 -11.15 1.99
CA LEU A 73 5.91 -12.15 2.97
C LEU A 73 5.20 -13.51 2.89
N ASN A 74 4.40 -13.76 1.84
CA ASN A 74 3.50 -14.92 1.78
C ASN A 74 3.75 -15.80 0.55
N VAL A 75 4.94 -15.78 -0.03
CA VAL A 75 5.26 -16.64 -1.19
C VAL A 75 6.35 -17.61 -0.77
N CYS A 76 6.15 -18.90 -1.02
CA CYS A 76 7.16 -19.91 -0.81
C CYS A 76 8.25 -19.74 -1.87
N GLU A 77 9.49 -19.50 -1.46
CA GLU A 77 10.62 -19.32 -2.39
C GLU A 77 10.90 -20.57 -3.23
N ALA A 78 10.51 -21.75 -2.74
CA ALA A 78 10.83 -23.01 -3.40
C ALA A 78 9.80 -23.44 -4.46
N CYS A 79 8.51 -23.11 -4.28
CA CYS A 79 7.45 -23.48 -5.24
C CYS A 79 6.68 -22.30 -5.83
N GLY A 80 6.98 -21.06 -5.41
CA GLY A 80 6.29 -19.85 -5.87
C GLY A 80 4.83 -19.73 -5.41
N GLU A 81 4.32 -20.70 -4.64
CA GLU A 81 2.94 -20.73 -4.18
C GLU A 81 2.74 -19.81 -2.96
N SER A 82 1.52 -19.31 -2.79
CA SER A 82 1.16 -18.54 -1.60
C SER A 82 1.25 -19.41 -0.33
N ASN A 83 2.16 -19.08 0.58
CA ASN A 83 2.24 -19.71 1.89
C ASN A 83 1.91 -18.73 3.02
N SER A 84 1.42 -19.25 4.15
CA SER A 84 1.16 -18.39 5.32
C SER A 84 2.47 -17.91 5.95
N PRO A 85 2.53 -16.64 6.39
CA PRO A 85 3.77 -16.01 6.90
C PRO A 85 4.20 -16.54 8.27
N LYS A 86 3.40 -17.40 8.89
CA LYS A 86 3.66 -18.07 10.17
C LYS A 86 3.84 -19.59 10.02
N SER A 87 3.74 -20.11 8.80
CA SER A 87 3.89 -21.55 8.56
C SER A 87 5.37 -21.89 8.54
N LYS A 88 5.79 -22.81 9.42
CA LYS A 88 7.15 -23.37 9.41
C LYS A 88 7.43 -24.22 8.16
N ILE A 89 6.38 -24.73 7.53
CA ILE A 89 6.42 -25.63 6.37
C ILE A 89 5.41 -25.15 5.32
N CYS A 90 5.79 -25.17 4.04
CA CYS A 90 4.90 -24.84 2.94
C CYS A 90 3.80 -25.91 2.83
N ARG A 91 2.54 -25.48 2.83
CA ARG A 91 1.39 -26.41 2.74
C ARG A 91 1.20 -27.00 1.35
N HIS A 92 1.91 -26.51 0.35
CA HIS A 92 1.80 -26.97 -1.04
C HIS A 92 2.93 -27.93 -1.42
N CYS A 93 4.20 -27.54 -1.20
CA CYS A 93 5.34 -28.38 -1.56
C CYS A 93 5.97 -29.14 -0.37
N GLY A 94 5.54 -28.89 0.87
CA GLY A 94 6.10 -29.54 2.06
C GLY A 94 7.50 -29.08 2.46
N GLN A 95 8.11 -28.13 1.74
CA GLN A 95 9.44 -27.62 2.08
C GLN A 95 9.39 -26.62 3.25
N PRO A 96 10.43 -26.58 4.10
CA PRO A 96 10.52 -25.61 5.18
C PRO A 96 10.52 -24.19 4.59
N CYS A 97 9.71 -23.31 5.18
CA CYS A 97 9.69 -21.91 4.78
C CYS A 97 10.80 -21.21 5.54
N SER A 98 11.94 -21.06 4.88
CA SER A 98 13.10 -20.36 5.38
C SER A 98 12.75 -18.88 5.60
N SER A 99 12.32 -18.53 6.81
CA SER A 99 12.37 -17.15 7.27
C SER A 99 12.51 -17.13 8.80
N HIS A 100 13.75 -16.87 9.20
CA HIS A 100 14.23 -16.33 10.47
C HIS A 100 14.24 -17.27 11.70
N GLU A 101 15.46 -17.75 11.97
CA GLU A 101 16.06 -17.79 13.32
C GLU A 101 16.03 -16.38 13.96
#